data_AF-A0A0H3ZX22-F1
#
_entry.id   AF-A0A0H3ZX22-F1
#
_cell.length_a   1.000
_cell.length_b   1.000
_cell.length_c   1.000
_cell.angle_alpha   90.00
_cell.angle_beta   90.00
_cell.angle_gamma   90.00
#
_symmetry.space_group_name_H-M   'P 1'
#
loop_
_entity.id
_entity.type
_entity.pdbx_description
1 polymer ?
#
loop_
_entity_poly.entity_id
_entity_poly.type
_entity_poly.pdbx_seq_one_letter_code
_entity_poly.pdbx_strand_id
1 'polypeptide(L)' 'MTQSTDKDAFSAFCRDSVGLDAKEVADIANVPRRTFYDWWRTRRTAVELIIEGIKHRQAEKNV' A
#
# COMPACT_ATOMS: atom_id res chain seq x y z
N MET A 1 8.20 21.13 -4.39
CA MET A 1 8.08 20.55 -3.04
C MET A 1 6.86 19.61 -2.93
N THR A 2 6.64 18.74 -3.92
CA THR A 2 5.38 17.98 -4.08
C THR A 2 5.52 16.47 -3.86
N GLN A 3 6.75 15.96 -3.70
CA GLN A 3 7.00 14.50 -3.60
C GLN A 3 6.89 13.95 -2.18
N SER A 4 7.09 14.79 -1.16
CA SER A 4 6.94 14.42 0.25
C SER A 4 5.46 14.21 0.61
N THR A 5 4.59 15.12 0.14
CA THR A 5 3.15 15.10 0.42
C THR A 5 2.48 13.82 -0.07
N ASP A 6 2.84 13.31 -1.24
CA ASP A 6 2.25 12.10 -1.80
C ASP A 6 2.66 10.84 -1.03
N LYS A 7 3.94 10.72 -0.67
CA LYS A 7 4.44 9.55 0.08
C LYS A 7 3.86 9.48 1.49
N ASP A 8 3.71 10.63 2.12
CA ASP A 8 3.10 10.75 3.44
C ASP A 8 1.61 10.44 3.36
N ALA A 9 0.91 10.93 2.33
CA ALA A 9 -0.50 10.60 2.08
C ALA A 9 -0.73 9.10 1.82
N PHE A 10 0.12 8.44 1.04
CA PHE A 10 0.00 6.99 0.84
C PHE A 10 0.31 6.20 2.12
N SER A 11 1.28 6.64 2.91
CA SER A 11 1.59 5.97 4.18
C SER A 11 0.46 6.13 5.20
N ALA A 12 -0.20 7.29 5.23
CA ALA A 12 -1.42 7.49 6.02
C ALA A 12 -2.56 6.59 5.53
N PHE A 13 -2.80 6.54 4.22
CA PHE A 13 -3.85 5.70 3.64
C PHE A 13 -3.67 4.21 3.94
N CYS A 14 -2.43 3.70 3.87
CA CYS A 14 -2.15 2.32 4.27
C CYS A 14 -2.47 2.09 5.75
N ARG A 15 -2.10 3.03 6.65
CA ARG A 15 -2.34 2.90 8.09
C ARG A 15 -3.83 2.87 8.39
N ASP A 16 -4.59 3.79 7.80
CA ASP A 16 -6.04 3.87 8.00
C ASP A 16 -6.76 2.62 7.46
N SER A 17 -6.21 1.98 6.43
CA SER A 17 -6.85 0.85 5.74
C SER A 17 -6.54 -0.52 6.34
N VAL A 18 -5.29 -0.77 6.71
CA VAL A 18 -4.78 -2.09 7.11
C VAL A 18 -3.87 -2.05 8.34
N GLY A 19 -3.73 -0.89 8.99
CA GLY A 19 -2.89 -0.73 10.19
C GLY A 19 -1.39 -0.73 9.92
N LEU A 20 -0.97 -0.59 8.67
CA LEU A 20 0.42 -0.69 8.23
C LEU A 20 0.82 0.53 7.41
N ASP A 21 2.06 0.99 7.51
CA ASP A 21 2.54 2.05 6.62
C ASP A 21 2.88 1.54 5.21
N ALA A 22 3.18 2.44 4.28
CA ALA A 22 3.47 2.05 2.91
C ALA A 22 4.72 1.16 2.77
N LYS A 23 5.65 1.19 3.74
CA LYS A 23 6.87 0.36 3.71
C LYS A 23 6.50 -1.05 4.12
N GLU A 24 5.78 -1.19 5.22
CA GLU A 24 5.29 -2.47 5.73
C GLU A 24 4.38 -3.15 4.70
N VAL A 25 3.49 -2.40 4.03
CA VAL A 25 2.68 -2.92 2.93
C VAL A 25 3.53 -3.43 1.77
N ALA A 26 4.59 -2.70 1.38
CA ALA A 26 5.50 -3.13 0.33
C ALA A 26 6.29 -4.39 0.71
N ASP A 27 6.72 -4.49 1.97
CA ASP A 27 7.42 -5.65 2.51
C ASP A 27 6.51 -6.89 2.52
N ILE A 28 5.24 -6.75 2.92
CA ILE A 28 4.24 -7.85 2.86
C ILE A 28 3.95 -8.28 1.43
N ALA A 29 3.87 -7.33 0.51
CA ALA A 29 3.66 -7.60 -0.92
C ALA A 29 4.91 -8.20 -1.58
N ASN A 30 6.05 -8.21 -0.90
CA ASN A 30 7.37 -8.60 -1.42
C ASN A 30 7.76 -7.81 -2.69
N VAL A 31 7.49 -6.50 -2.66
CA VAL A 31 7.78 -5.57 -3.77
C VAL A 31 8.77 -4.51 -3.29
N PRO A 32 9.84 -4.21 -4.05
CA PRO A 32 10.73 -3.11 -3.70
C PRO A 32 9.98 -1.79 -3.53
N ARG A 33 10.28 -1.02 -2.47
CA ARG A 33 9.59 0.25 -2.16
C ARG A 33 9.64 1.28 -3.29
N ARG A 34 10.70 1.26 -4.12
CA ARG A 34 10.83 2.14 -5.28
C ARG A 34 9.83 1.79 -6.38
N THR A 35 9.50 0.52 -6.53
CA THR A 35 8.56 0.04 -7.55
C THR A 35 7.13 -0.03 -7.03
N PHE A 36 6.94 -0.13 -5.71
CA PHE A 36 5.64 -0.18 -5.04
C PHE A 36 4.61 0.83 -5.57
N TYR A 37 5.04 2.06 -5.85
CA TYR A 37 4.16 3.11 -6.33
C TYR A 37 3.94 3.07 -7.85
N ASP A 38 4.88 2.54 -8.62
CA ASP A 38 4.94 2.78 -10.06
C ASP A 38 4.49 1.55 -10.89
N TRP A 39 3.78 0.60 -10.27
CA TRP A 39 3.26 -0.63 -10.91
C TRP A 39 2.00 -0.42 -11.76
N TRP A 40 1.34 0.73 -11.64
CA TRP A 40 0.10 1.02 -12.36
C TRP A 40 0.11 2.39 -13.01
N ARG A 41 -0.92 2.68 -13.82
CA ARG A 41 -1.12 3.98 -14.46
C ARG A 41 -1.08 5.15 -13.46
N THR A 42 -1.52 4.91 -12.22
CA THR A 42 -1.38 5.89 -11.13
C THR A 42 -0.91 5.20 -9.86
N ARG A 43 -0.14 5.93 -9.04
CA ARG A 43 0.37 5.44 -7.74
C ARG A 43 -0.74 5.04 -6.78
N ARG A 44 -1.84 5.80 -6.79
CA ARG A 44 -3.01 5.53 -5.97
C ARG A 44 -3.60 4.15 -6.26
N THR A 45 -3.81 3.83 -7.54
CA THR A 45 -4.39 2.55 -7.94
C THR A 45 -3.51 1.37 -7.52
N ALA A 46 -2.18 1.48 -7.66
CA ALA A 46 -1.27 0.43 -7.21
C ALA A 46 -1.42 0.15 -5.71
N VAL A 47 -1.49 1.19 -4.88
CA VAL A 47 -1.65 1.07 -3.43
C VAL A 47 -3.01 0.50 -3.06
N GLU A 48 -4.09 0.94 -3.70
CA GLU A 48 -5.45 0.45 -3.47
C GLU A 48 -5.57 -1.06 -3.73
N LEU A 49 -5.06 -1.55 -4.87
CA LEU A 49 -5.11 -2.96 -5.23
C LEU A 49 -4.31 -3.85 -4.26
N ILE A 50 -3.14 -3.39 -3.81
CA ILE A 50 -2.33 -4.14 -2.84
C ILE A 50 -3.06 -4.23 -1.49
N ILE A 51 -3.67 -3.13 -1.04
CA ILE A 51 -4.46 -3.09 0.19
C ILE A 51 -5.65 -4.05 0.10
N GLU A 52 -6.38 -4.06 -1.02
CA GLU A 52 -7.48 -5.01 -1.24
C GLU A 52 -7.02 -6.46 -1.13
N GLY A 53 -5.88 -6.81 -1.74
CA GLY A 53 -5.29 -8.15 -1.63
C GLY A 53 -4.90 -8.51 -0.19
N ILE A 54 -4.36 -7.57 0.58
CA ILE A 54 -4.04 -7.79 2.00
C ILE A 54 -5.32 -8.03 2.82
N LYS A 55 -6.35 -7.19 2.64
CA LYS A 55 -7.64 -7.33 3.33
C LYS A 55 -8.29 -8.68 3.02
N HIS A 56 -8.26 -9.12 1.76
CA HIS A 56 -8.77 -10.43 1.37
C HIS A 56 -8.07 -11.56 2.14
N ARG A 57 -6.74 -11.56 2.18
CA ARG A 57 -5.97 -12.58 2.93
C ARG A 57 -6.21 -12.53 4.44
N GLN A 58 -6.41 -11.35 5.01
CA GLN A 58 -6.76 -11.20 6.43
C GLN A 58 -8.15 -11.76 6.71
N ALA A 59 -9.12 -11.51 5.83
CA ALA A 59 -10.47 -12.07 5.94
C ALA A 59 -10.45 -13.60 5.86
N GLU A 60 -9.70 -14.19 4.93
CA GLU A 60 -9.55 -15.66 4.79
C GLU A 60 -8.92 -16.33 6.02
N LYS A 61 -8.04 -15.64 6.76
CA LYS A 61 -7.42 -16.18 7.98
C LYS A 61 -8.30 -16.12 9.22
N ASN A 62 -9.36 -15.30 9.18
CA ASN A 62 -10.30 -15.13 10.29
C ASN A 62 -11.56 -16.00 10.15
N VAL A 63 -11.61 -16.85 9.12
CA VAL A 63 -12.66 -17.86 8.86
C VAL A 63 -12.07 -19.25 9.15
#